data_AF-A0A3D2XD63-F1
#
_entry.id   AF-A0A3D2XD63-F1
#
_cell.length_a   1.000
_cell.length_b   1.000
_cell.length_c   1.000
_cell.angle_alpha   90.00
_cell.angle_beta   90.00
_cell.angle_gamma   90.00
#
_symmetry.space_group_name_H-M   'P 1'
#
loop_
_entity.id
_entity.type
_entity.pdbx_description
1 polymer ?
#
loop_
_entity_poly.entity_id
_entity_poly.type
_entity_poly.pdbx_seq_one_letter_code
_entity_poly.pdbx_strand_id
1 'polypeptide(L)' 'AVKGTTRGTITDASGNFSIAVTEGDVLVFSYVGFTTVEQRVGANASISVSLKPAEKAID' A
#
# COMPACT_ATOMS: atom_id res chain seq x y z
N ALA A 1 0.46 -2.66 4.17
CA ALA A 1 0.76 -3.93 4.89
C ALA A 1 0.73 -5.10 3.91
N VAL A 2 1.42 -6.21 4.20
CA VAL A 2 1.35 -7.42 3.38
C VAL A 2 0.05 -8.16 3.67
N LYS A 3 -0.75 -8.40 2.62
CA LYS A 3 -2.07 -9.05 2.69
C LYS A 3 -1.97 -10.41 3.39
N GLY A 4 -2.87 -10.66 4.33
CA GLY A 4 -2.93 -11.93 5.06
C GLY A 4 -1.84 -12.10 6.14
N THR A 5 -1.03 -11.07 6.40
CA THR A 5 -0.04 -11.08 7.47
C THR A 5 -0.22 -9.88 8.40
N THR A 6 0.38 -9.94 9.58
CA THR A 6 0.53 -8.78 10.49
C THR A 6 1.74 -7.91 10.15
N ARG A 7 2.46 -8.21 9.05
CA ARG A 7 3.62 -7.44 8.59
C ARG A 7 3.12 -6.16 7.91
N GLY A 8 3.08 -5.09 8.69
CA GLY A 8 2.73 -3.74 8.26
C GLY A 8 3.88 -2.77 8.51
N THR A 9 3.81 -1.62 7.85
CA THR A 9 4.64 -0.46 8.15
C THR A 9 3.74 0.76 8.14
N ILE A 10 4.10 1.78 8.89
CA ILE A 10 3.36 3.05 8.93
C ILE A 10 4.16 4.02 8.06
N THR A 11 3.46 4.74 7.19
CA THR A 11 4.07 5.80 6.37
C THR A 11 4.52 6.94 7.29
N ASP A 12 5.73 7.44 7.08
CA ASP A 12 6.25 8.60 7.81
C ASP A 12 5.52 9.91 7.40
N ALA A 13 5.82 11.00 8.11
CA ALA A 13 5.24 12.31 7.85
C ALA A 13 5.57 12.89 6.45
N SER A 14 6.59 12.34 5.80
CA SER A 14 7.05 12.73 4.46
C SER A 14 6.47 11.83 3.35
N GLY A 15 5.64 10.84 3.70
CA GLY A 15 5.03 9.92 2.74
C GLY A 15 5.88 8.70 2.39
N ASN A 16 7.04 8.51 3.02
CA ASN A 16 7.89 7.34 2.77
C ASN A 16 7.48 6.17 3.65
N PHE A 17 7.64 4.97 3.12
CA PHE A 17 7.45 3.74 3.86
C PHE A 17 8.55 2.74 3.45
N SER A 18 8.86 1.82 4.35
CA SER A 18 9.79 0.72 4.04
C SER A 18 9.28 -0.54 4.72
N ILE A 19 9.18 -1.62 3.96
CA ILE A 19 8.71 -2.91 4.42
C ILE A 19 9.45 -4.02 3.68
N ALA A 20 9.94 -5.01 4.42
CA ALA A 20 10.55 -6.19 3.84
C ALA A 20 9.47 -7.11 3.27
N VAL A 21 9.52 -7.36 1.97
CA VAL A 21 8.58 -8.20 1.22
C VAL A 21 9.32 -9.24 0.39
N THR A 22 8.59 -10.27 0.02
CA THR A 22 9.05 -11.36 -0.85
C THR A 22 8.34 -11.30 -2.18
N GLU A 23 8.98 -11.78 -3.25
CA GLU A 23 8.31 -11.90 -4.54
C GLU A 23 7.02 -12.74 -4.40
N GLY A 24 5.93 -12.26 -4.98
CA GLY A 24 4.62 -12.90 -4.90
C GLY A 24 3.75 -12.40 -3.75
N ASP A 25 4.30 -11.68 -2.76
CA ASP A 25 3.52 -11.02 -1.72
C ASP A 25 2.58 -9.96 -2.33
N VAL A 26 1.44 -9.73 -1.68
CA VAL A 26 0.50 -8.66 -2.08
C VAL A 26 0.58 -7.55 -1.04
N LEU A 27 1.02 -6.37 -1.46
CA LEU A 27 1.00 -5.17 -0.65
C LEU A 27 -0.35 -4.48 -0.74
N VAL A 28 -0.98 -4.26 0.41
CA VAL A 28 -2.21 -3.49 0.54
C VAL A 28 -1.85 -2.12 1.10
N PHE A 29 -2.20 -1.08 0.34
CA PHE A 29 -2.04 0.32 0.69
C PHE A 29 -3.41 0.88 1.02
N SER A 30 -3.63 1.24 2.29
CA SER A 30 -4.88 1.81 2.77
C SER A 30 -4.57 3.05 3.58
N TYR A 31 -5.28 4.13 3.29
CA TYR A 31 -5.20 5.37 4.07
C TYR A 31 -6.60 5.97 4.22
N VAL A 32 -6.87 6.61 5.35
CA VAL A 32 -8.20 7.17 5.64
C VAL A 32 -8.53 8.24 4.60
N GLY A 33 -9.67 8.08 3.93
CA GLY A 33 -10.10 8.99 2.86
C GLY A 33 -9.48 8.71 1.48
N PHE A 34 -8.78 7.58 1.30
CA PHE A 34 -8.20 7.16 0.03
C PHE A 34 -8.68 5.75 -0.35
N THR A 35 -8.72 5.45 -1.64
CA THR A 35 -9.05 4.13 -2.13
C THR A 35 -7.94 3.15 -1.80
N THR A 36 -8.30 1.97 -1.27
CA THR A 36 -7.33 0.90 -1.03
C THR A 36 -6.76 0.40 -2.35
N VAL A 37 -5.43 0.34 -2.44
CA VAL A 37 -4.72 -0.20 -3.60
C VAL A 37 -4.01 -1.47 -3.20
N GLU A 38 -4.16 -2.52 -4.00
CA GLU A 38 -3.44 -3.78 -3.83
C GLU A 38 -2.44 -3.95 -4.97
N GLN A 39 -1.17 -4.16 -4.64
CA GLN A 39 -0.10 -4.35 -5.61
C GLN A 39 0.68 -5.62 -5.29
N ARG A 40 0.78 -6.52 -6.26
CA ARG A 40 1.63 -7.71 -6.14
C ARG A 40 3.09 -7.33 -6.33
N VAL A 41 3.95 -7.85 -5.47
CA VAL A 41 5.41 -7.69 -5.54
C VAL A 41 5.94 -8.60 -6.63
N GLY A 42 6.54 -8.00 -7.66
CA GLY A 42 7.27 -8.72 -8.71
C GLY A 42 8.76 -8.83 -8.41
N ALA A 43 9.52 -9.38 -9.35
CA ALA A 43 10.98 -9.54 -9.23
C ALA A 43 11.76 -8.22 -9.04
N ASN A 44 11.19 -7.08 -9.47
CA ASN A 44 11.76 -5.76 -9.23
C ASN A 44 11.14 -5.15 -7.97
N ALA A 45 11.93 -5.11 -6.88
CA ALA A 45 11.48 -4.72 -5.54
C ALA A 45 11.20 -3.21 -5.34
N SER A 46 11.16 -2.41 -6.41
CA SER A 46 10.82 -0.98 -6.34
C SER A 46 9.36 -0.79 -6.75
N ILE A 47 8.52 -0.45 -5.78
CA ILE A 47 7.08 -0.26 -5.97
C ILE A 47 6.71 1.15 -5.53
N SER A 48 6.36 1.98 -6.51
CA SER A 48 5.78 3.30 -6.27
C SER A 48 4.26 3.22 -6.47
N VAL A 49 3.49 3.57 -5.44
CA VAL A 49 2.02 3.62 -5.49
C VAL A 49 1.54 5.01 -5.17
N SER A 50 0.74 5.58 -6.07
CA SER A 50 0.00 6.82 -5.82
C SER A 50 -1.43 6.48 -5.43
N LEU A 51 -1.80 6.79 -4.19
CA LEU A 51 -3.17 6.61 -3.72
C LEU A 51 -4.07 7.71 -4.30
N LYS A 52 -5.24 7.30 -4.80
CA LYS A 52 -6.28 8.26 -5.21
C LYS A 52 -7.20 8.54 -4.01
N PRO A 53 -7.61 9.80 -3.79
CA PRO A 53 -8.64 10.11 -2.83
C PRO A 53 -9.84 9.21 -3.07
N ALA A 54 -10.41 8.66 -2.00
CA ALA A 54 -11.66 7.94 -2.09
C ALA A 54 -12.68 9.00 -2.46
N GLU A 55 -13.15 8.97 -3.70
CA GLU A 55 -14.31 9.74 -4.10
C GLU A 55 -15.46 9.22 -3.24
N LYS A 56 -15.74 9.91 -2.12
CA LYS A 56 -17.08 9.86 -1.56
C LYS A 56 -17.96 10.47 -2.64
N ALA A 57 -18.54 9.62 -3.47
CA ALA A 57 -19.79 9.92 -4.11
C ALA A 57 -20.77 10.21 -2.96
N ILE A 58 -20.88 11.49 -2.60
CA ILE A 58 -21.99 11.99 -1.82
C ILE A 58 -23.16 12.02 -2.81
N ASP A 59 -24.06 11.06 -2.67
CA ASP A 59 -25.41 11.15 -3.25
C ASP A 59 -26.29 11.94 -2.29
#